data_AF-A0A2P7UW84-F1
#
_entry.id   AF-A0A2P7UW84-F1
#
_cell.length_a   1.000
_cell.length_b   1.000
_cell.length_c   1.000
_cell.angle_alpha   90.00
_cell.angle_beta   90.00
_cell.angle_gamma   90.00
#
_symmetry.space_group_name_H-M   'P 1'
#
loop_
_entity.id
_entity.type
_entity.pdbx_description
1 polymer ?
#
loop_
_entity_poly.entity_id
_entity_poly.type
_entity_poly.pdbx_seq_one_letter_code
_entity_poly.pdbx_strand_id
1 'polypeptide(L)'
;MNIELRRLLEEDQRDLKNTPVNRVERDILRRNRVRGILSEGGVTEGIDYFHAALIFQHGDSLNDWFQAHELAKKASELGYFEARWLAAVALDRWLVWQGRPAKYGNQLIPFGGTYRLPCVDPVTTDEERKKWGIATLADLLAFHGLRGFASIEKENIVSAAVEGFQINLVRLNRHLVHSPNLEGVHCGFDEENRTILENSYGWRWVIDNMGDFITCWLSLPYAPKIAHIVTGEESPTFEITEYQNRPAIWVKCNGLLTLYFLKQEEIWAVSGRDRNDIVKISSKVGVHTGT
;
A
#
# COMPACT_ATOMS: atom_id res chain seq x y z
N MET A 1 -16.68 29.19 -0.13
CA MET A 1 -16.96 27.74 -0.07
C MET A 1 -18.27 27.43 -0.78
N ASN A 2 -18.22 26.57 -1.79
CA ASN A 2 -19.34 26.04 -2.54
C ASN A 2 -20.13 25.00 -1.70
N ILE A 3 -21.41 25.30 -1.44
CA ILE A 3 -22.28 24.50 -0.57
C ILE A 3 -22.58 23.14 -1.20
N GLU A 4 -22.72 23.06 -2.53
CA GLU A 4 -23.00 21.81 -3.20
C GLU A 4 -21.80 20.85 -3.14
N LEU A 5 -20.58 21.33 -3.36
CA LEU A 5 -19.37 20.52 -3.20
C LEU A 5 -19.23 19.96 -1.79
N ARG A 6 -19.54 20.78 -0.77
CA ARG A 6 -19.57 20.31 0.61
C ARG A 6 -20.60 19.19 0.80
N ARG A 7 -21.82 19.35 0.28
CA ARG A 7 -22.87 18.31 0.37
C ARG A 7 -22.44 17.01 -0.32
N LEU A 8 -21.87 17.10 -1.53
CA LEU A 8 -21.39 15.94 -2.28
C LEU A 8 -20.29 15.18 -1.52
N LEU A 9 -19.41 15.90 -0.83
CA LEU A 9 -18.39 15.31 0.04
C LEU A 9 -18.99 14.68 1.30
N GLU A 10 -19.95 15.32 1.95
CA GLU A 10 -20.60 14.74 3.14
C GLU A 10 -21.34 13.44 2.78
N GLU A 11 -21.96 13.38 1.60
CA GLU A 11 -22.56 12.17 1.03
C GLU A 11 -21.49 11.10 0.72
N ASP A 12 -20.34 11.51 0.16
CA ASP A 12 -19.19 10.63 -0.06
C ASP A 12 -18.76 9.89 1.19
N GLN A 13 -18.47 10.66 2.24
CA GLN A 13 -17.92 10.14 3.47
C GLN A 13 -18.94 9.26 4.20
N ARG A 14 -20.23 9.58 4.06
CA ARG A 14 -21.33 8.75 4.56
C ARG A 14 -21.40 7.41 3.83
N ASP A 15 -21.30 7.40 2.52
CA ASP A 15 -21.38 6.17 1.73
C ASP A 15 -20.13 5.29 1.91
N LEU A 16 -18.95 5.88 2.14
CA LEU A 16 -17.75 5.12 2.54
C LEU A 16 -17.86 4.44 3.89
N LYS A 17 -18.67 5.01 4.81
CA LYS A 17 -18.91 4.42 6.13
C LYS A 17 -19.98 3.33 6.07
N ASN A 18 -21.07 3.59 5.35
CA ASN A 18 -22.25 2.72 5.36
C ASN A 18 -22.22 1.65 4.25
N THR A 19 -21.37 1.83 3.24
CA THR A 19 -21.20 0.92 2.09
C THR A 19 -22.53 0.46 1.47
N PRO A 20 -23.39 1.38 0.99
CA PRO A 20 -24.67 1.01 0.37
C PRO A 20 -24.44 0.19 -0.91
N VAL A 21 -25.41 -0.67 -1.26
CA VAL A 21 -25.33 -1.56 -2.45
C VAL A 21 -25.06 -0.77 -3.73
N ASN A 22 -25.68 0.40 -3.90
CA ASN A 22 -25.52 1.25 -5.07
C ASN A 22 -24.41 2.31 -4.92
N ARG A 23 -23.42 2.11 -4.03
CA ARG A 23 -22.33 3.07 -3.81
C ARG A 23 -21.61 3.45 -5.11
N VAL A 24 -21.26 2.47 -5.95
CA VAL A 24 -20.50 2.73 -7.20
C VAL A 24 -21.25 3.70 -8.13
N GLU A 25 -22.55 3.48 -8.32
CA GLU A 25 -23.41 4.36 -9.13
C GLU A 25 -23.44 5.78 -8.55
N ARG A 26 -23.56 5.91 -7.22
CA ARG A 26 -23.54 7.21 -6.55
C ARG A 26 -22.19 7.90 -6.67
N ASP A 27 -21.08 7.18 -6.55
CA ASP A 27 -19.73 7.71 -6.73
C ASP A 27 -19.58 8.29 -8.15
N ILE A 28 -20.08 7.60 -9.18
CA ILE A 28 -20.09 8.07 -10.58
C ILE A 28 -20.93 9.35 -10.73
N LEU A 29 -22.16 9.37 -10.20
CA LEU A 29 -23.04 10.54 -10.27
C LEU A 29 -22.42 11.76 -9.57
N ARG A 30 -21.78 11.56 -8.41
CA ARG A 30 -21.09 12.63 -7.68
C ARG A 30 -19.89 13.15 -8.47
N ARG A 31 -19.05 12.28 -9.06
CA ARG A 31 -17.96 12.70 -9.97
C ARG A 31 -18.49 13.50 -11.16
N ASN A 32 -19.59 13.07 -11.78
CA ASN A 32 -20.21 13.80 -12.89
C ASN A 32 -20.72 15.18 -12.46
N ARG A 33 -21.33 15.30 -11.28
CA ARG A 33 -21.77 16.61 -10.78
C ARG A 33 -20.59 17.53 -10.49
N VAL A 34 -19.52 17.02 -9.88
CA VAL A 34 -18.29 17.81 -9.64
C VAL A 34 -17.68 18.31 -10.96
N ARG A 35 -17.67 17.50 -12.03
CA ARG A 35 -17.24 17.94 -13.37
C ARG A 35 -18.08 19.11 -13.89
N GLY A 36 -19.40 19.06 -13.69
CA GLY A 36 -20.31 20.17 -14.02
C GLY A 36 -19.94 21.45 -13.28
N ILE A 37 -19.80 21.38 -11.95
CA ILE A 37 -19.42 22.53 -11.10
C ILE A 37 -18.07 23.12 -11.52
N LEU A 38 -17.09 22.28 -11.86
CA LEU A 38 -15.79 22.72 -12.40
C LEU A 38 -15.96 23.48 -13.72
N SER A 39 -16.75 22.95 -14.65
CA SER A 39 -16.98 23.58 -15.96
C SER A 39 -17.76 24.90 -15.88
N GLU A 40 -18.63 25.02 -14.88
CA GLU A 40 -19.42 26.24 -14.58
C GLU A 40 -18.60 27.31 -13.83
N GLY A 41 -17.33 27.02 -13.47
CA GLY A 41 -16.48 27.93 -12.70
C GLY A 41 -16.84 28.02 -11.21
N GLY A 42 -17.61 27.07 -10.69
CA GLY A 42 -18.10 27.06 -9.31
C GLY A 42 -17.06 26.68 -8.23
N VAL A 43 -15.81 26.46 -8.61
CA VAL A 43 -14.70 26.09 -7.72
C VAL A 43 -13.73 27.25 -7.62
N THR A 44 -13.84 28.05 -6.54
CA THR A 44 -13.16 29.35 -6.46
C THR A 44 -12.16 29.46 -5.31
N GLU A 45 -12.37 28.73 -4.21
CA GLU A 45 -11.51 28.78 -3.02
C GLU A 45 -10.83 27.44 -2.75
N GLY A 46 -9.72 27.45 -1.99
CA GLY A 46 -8.93 26.24 -1.72
C GLY A 46 -9.75 25.07 -1.15
N ILE A 47 -10.74 25.33 -0.29
CA ILE A 47 -11.63 24.31 0.26
C ILE A 47 -12.53 23.66 -0.81
N ASP A 48 -12.91 24.40 -1.84
CA ASP A 48 -13.75 23.87 -2.94
C ASP A 48 -12.93 22.90 -3.79
N TYR A 49 -11.70 23.28 -4.10
CA TYR A 49 -10.74 22.42 -4.79
C TYR A 49 -10.45 21.16 -3.96
N PHE A 50 -10.31 21.28 -2.65
CA PHE A 50 -10.10 20.14 -1.76
C PHE A 50 -11.32 19.19 -1.73
N HIS A 51 -12.54 19.72 -1.63
CA HIS A 51 -13.75 18.91 -1.68
C HIS A 51 -13.87 18.17 -3.02
N ALA A 52 -13.66 18.87 -4.14
CA ALA A 52 -13.66 18.26 -5.46
C ALA A 52 -12.58 17.16 -5.58
N ALA A 53 -11.36 17.42 -5.09
CA ALA A 53 -10.26 16.47 -5.11
C ALA A 53 -10.58 15.17 -4.35
N LEU A 54 -11.22 15.26 -3.17
CA LEU A 54 -11.60 14.06 -2.39
C LEU A 54 -12.61 13.18 -3.15
N ILE A 55 -13.55 13.79 -3.87
CA ILE A 55 -14.52 13.04 -4.70
C ILE A 55 -13.80 12.26 -5.81
N PHE A 56 -12.84 12.89 -6.49
CA PHE A 56 -12.05 12.22 -7.53
C PHE A 56 -11.06 11.19 -6.97
N GLN A 57 -10.57 11.40 -5.74
CA GLN A 57 -9.68 10.44 -5.08
C GLN A 57 -10.34 9.07 -4.84
N HIS A 58 -11.67 9.05 -4.69
CA HIS A 58 -12.48 7.83 -4.62
C HIS A 58 -13.02 7.38 -5.99
N GLY A 59 -12.50 7.95 -7.07
CA GLY A 59 -12.71 7.45 -8.43
C GLY A 59 -11.96 6.15 -8.71
N ASP A 60 -12.14 5.64 -9.92
CA ASP A 60 -11.75 4.29 -10.35
C ASP A 60 -10.86 4.28 -11.60
N SER A 61 -10.37 5.45 -12.03
CA SER A 61 -9.57 5.60 -13.23
C SER A 61 -8.32 6.45 -13.00
N LEU A 62 -7.30 6.24 -13.85
CA LEU A 62 -6.11 7.09 -13.88
C LEU A 62 -6.46 8.58 -14.04
N ASN A 63 -7.46 8.89 -14.87
CA ASN A 63 -7.89 10.26 -15.06
C ASN A 63 -8.49 10.86 -13.79
N ASP A 64 -9.27 10.08 -13.02
CA ASP A 64 -9.83 10.54 -11.75
C ASP A 64 -8.72 10.81 -10.72
N TRP A 65 -7.77 9.89 -10.53
CA TRP A 65 -6.70 10.12 -9.55
C TRP A 65 -5.76 11.26 -9.95
N PHE A 66 -5.48 11.44 -11.25
CA PHE A 66 -4.70 12.59 -11.70
C PHE A 66 -5.47 13.90 -11.50
N GLN A 67 -6.76 13.92 -11.81
CA GLN A 67 -7.63 15.08 -11.53
C GLN A 67 -7.66 15.40 -10.03
N ALA A 68 -7.71 14.39 -9.15
CA ALA A 68 -7.64 14.56 -7.71
C ALA A 68 -6.31 15.20 -7.27
N HIS A 69 -5.19 14.76 -7.85
CA HIS A 69 -3.86 15.34 -7.59
C HIS A 69 -3.83 16.84 -7.94
N GLU A 70 -4.23 17.19 -9.16
CA GLU A 70 -4.19 18.57 -9.65
C GLU A 70 -5.08 19.50 -8.83
N LEU A 71 -6.31 19.06 -8.49
CA LEU A 71 -7.22 19.83 -7.65
C LEU A 71 -6.68 20.00 -6.22
N ALA A 72 -6.16 18.94 -5.60
CA ALA A 72 -5.60 19.02 -4.25
C ALA A 72 -4.33 19.88 -4.20
N LYS A 73 -3.49 19.83 -5.24
CA LYS A 73 -2.34 20.71 -5.39
C LYS A 73 -2.78 22.16 -5.47
N LYS A 74 -3.78 22.47 -6.32
CA LYS A 74 -4.35 23.82 -6.43
C LYS A 74 -4.95 24.31 -5.11
N ALA A 75 -5.65 23.44 -4.37
CA ALA A 75 -6.15 23.75 -3.03
C ALA A 75 -5.04 24.18 -2.07
N SER A 76 -3.90 23.46 -2.08
CA SER A 76 -2.73 23.83 -1.26
C SER A 76 -2.11 25.15 -1.69
N GLU A 77 -2.03 25.43 -3.00
CA GLU A 77 -1.51 26.71 -3.51
C GLU A 77 -2.38 27.91 -3.10
N LEU A 78 -3.68 27.67 -2.91
CA LEU A 78 -4.65 28.65 -2.40
C LEU A 78 -4.69 28.72 -0.85
N GLY A 79 -3.75 28.07 -0.16
CA GLY A 79 -3.59 28.16 1.30
C GLY A 79 -4.35 27.11 2.12
N TYR A 80 -5.03 26.15 1.47
CA TYR A 80 -5.69 25.03 2.17
C TYR A 80 -4.69 23.88 2.40
N PHE A 81 -3.84 24.01 3.41
CA PHE A 81 -2.66 23.15 3.61
C PHE A 81 -2.98 21.68 3.87
N GLU A 82 -4.18 21.36 4.37
CA GLU A 82 -4.67 19.99 4.55
C GLU A 82 -4.72 19.21 3.23
N ALA A 83 -4.81 19.91 2.09
CA ALA A 83 -4.84 19.33 0.76
C ALA A 83 -3.49 18.78 0.29
N ARG A 84 -2.37 19.18 0.91
CA ARG A 84 -1.04 18.67 0.54
C ARG A 84 -0.96 17.15 0.63
N TRP A 85 -1.46 16.60 1.74
CA TRP A 85 -1.54 15.16 1.92
C TRP A 85 -2.34 14.52 0.80
N LEU A 86 -3.53 15.05 0.50
CA LEU A 86 -4.39 14.50 -0.54
C LEU A 86 -3.73 14.54 -1.91
N ALA A 87 -3.01 15.61 -2.25
CA ALA A 87 -2.25 15.72 -3.49
C ALA A 87 -1.18 14.62 -3.59
N ALA A 88 -0.45 14.36 -2.50
CA ALA A 88 0.56 13.30 -2.45
C ALA A 88 -0.06 11.91 -2.58
N VAL A 89 -1.16 11.62 -1.86
CA VAL A 89 -1.84 10.31 -1.93
C VAL A 89 -2.42 10.06 -3.32
N ALA A 90 -3.04 11.07 -3.94
CA ALA A 90 -3.58 10.96 -5.30
C ALA A 90 -2.48 10.69 -6.34
N LEU A 91 -1.34 11.39 -6.24
CA LEU A 91 -0.19 11.16 -7.11
C LEU A 91 0.37 9.75 -6.96
N ASP A 92 0.57 9.29 -5.72
CA ASP A 92 1.08 7.94 -5.47
C ASP A 92 0.13 6.89 -6.04
N ARG A 93 -1.18 7.06 -5.90
CA ARG A 93 -2.17 6.15 -6.48
C ARG A 93 -2.06 6.12 -8.01
N TRP A 94 -1.96 7.29 -8.63
CA TRP A 94 -1.80 7.42 -10.07
C TRP A 94 -0.50 6.76 -10.57
N LEU A 95 0.62 6.91 -9.85
CA LEU A 95 1.91 6.29 -10.19
C LEU A 95 1.86 4.77 -10.03
N VAL A 96 1.39 4.29 -8.89
CA VAL A 96 1.36 2.86 -8.54
C VAL A 96 0.46 2.07 -9.49
N TRP A 97 -0.67 2.64 -9.93
CA TRP A 97 -1.54 2.03 -10.95
C TRP A 97 -0.92 1.94 -12.35
N GLN A 98 0.15 2.70 -12.61
CA GLN A 98 0.93 2.62 -13.85
C GLN A 98 2.18 1.72 -13.68
N GLY A 99 2.30 1.01 -12.56
CA GLY A 99 3.48 0.19 -12.26
C GLY A 99 4.74 1.00 -11.95
N ARG A 100 4.60 2.29 -11.63
CA ARG A 100 5.70 3.21 -11.30
C ARG A 100 5.90 3.28 -9.77
N PRO A 101 7.11 3.55 -9.27
CA PRO A 101 7.34 3.78 -7.86
C PRO A 101 6.45 4.91 -7.31
N ALA A 102 5.90 4.70 -6.11
CA ALA A 102 5.19 5.74 -5.39
C ALA A 102 6.17 6.87 -5.05
N LYS A 103 5.78 8.13 -5.26
CA LYS A 103 6.66 9.25 -4.95
C LYS A 103 6.85 9.39 -3.43
N TYR A 104 5.75 9.35 -2.66
CA TYR A 104 5.80 9.62 -1.22
C TYR A 104 5.62 8.36 -0.36
N GLY A 105 4.94 7.33 -0.86
CA GLY A 105 4.75 6.04 -0.20
C GLY A 105 3.47 5.92 0.63
N ASN A 106 2.38 6.61 0.27
CA ASN A 106 1.12 6.56 1.02
C ASN A 106 0.07 5.63 0.35
N GLN A 107 0.51 4.59 -0.33
CA GLN A 107 -0.35 3.51 -0.85
C GLN A 107 0.07 2.18 -0.24
N LEU A 108 -0.87 1.26 -0.15
CA LEU A 108 -0.63 -0.14 0.18
C LEU A 108 -1.26 -0.98 -0.91
N ILE A 109 -0.58 -2.06 -1.27
CA ILE A 109 -1.05 -3.01 -2.29
C ILE A 109 -1.11 -4.43 -1.71
N PRO A 110 -2.13 -5.23 -2.05
CA PRO A 110 -2.21 -6.62 -1.63
C PRO A 110 -1.18 -7.43 -2.42
N PHE A 111 -0.38 -8.21 -1.73
CA PHE A 111 0.57 -9.14 -2.33
C PHE A 111 0.85 -10.31 -1.38
N GLY A 112 0.79 -11.54 -1.89
CA GLY A 112 1.11 -12.72 -1.11
C GLY A 112 0.24 -12.92 0.15
N GLY A 113 -1.02 -12.46 0.13
CA GLY A 113 -1.97 -12.62 1.26
C GLY A 113 -1.88 -11.54 2.34
N THR A 114 -1.20 -10.43 2.07
CA THR A 114 -0.94 -9.35 3.03
C THR A 114 -0.74 -8.03 2.30
N TYR A 115 -0.83 -6.89 2.98
CA TYR A 115 -0.62 -5.59 2.36
C TYR A 115 0.84 -5.15 2.52
N ARG A 116 1.37 -4.52 1.47
CA ARG A 116 2.76 -4.07 1.36
C ARG A 116 2.80 -2.63 0.90
N LEU A 117 3.78 -1.89 1.41
CA LEU A 117 4.21 -0.64 0.81
C LEU A 117 4.80 -0.99 -0.57
N PRO A 118 4.29 -0.43 -1.69
CA PRO A 118 4.90 -0.64 -3.01
C PRO A 118 6.31 -0.02 -3.04
N CYS A 119 7.05 -0.25 -4.13
CA CYS A 119 8.32 0.45 -4.35
C CYS A 119 8.11 1.98 -4.21
N VAL A 120 8.94 2.62 -3.39
CA VAL A 120 8.94 4.06 -3.17
C VAL A 120 10.15 4.65 -3.89
N ASP A 121 9.97 5.80 -4.53
CA ASP A 121 11.06 6.55 -5.16
C ASP A 121 12.18 6.82 -4.12
N PRO A 122 13.39 6.26 -4.32
CA PRO A 122 14.49 6.41 -3.37
C PRO A 122 15.02 7.85 -3.31
N VAL A 123 14.70 8.69 -4.28
CA VAL A 123 15.12 10.10 -4.32
C VAL A 123 14.24 10.97 -3.42
N THR A 124 13.02 10.55 -3.09
CA THR A 124 12.13 11.33 -2.23
C THR A 124 12.62 11.29 -0.78
N THR A 125 12.99 12.45 -0.25
CA THR A 125 13.48 12.61 1.13
C THR A 125 12.34 12.76 2.14
N ASP A 126 12.63 12.54 3.42
CA ASP A 126 11.66 12.72 4.49
C ASP A 126 11.29 14.19 4.71
N GLU A 127 12.17 15.14 4.40
CA GLU A 127 11.84 16.56 4.36
C GLU A 127 10.80 16.87 3.28
N GLU A 128 10.90 16.22 2.12
CA GLU A 128 9.89 16.34 1.07
C GLU A 128 8.56 15.70 1.50
N ARG A 129 8.57 14.47 2.05
CA ARG A 129 7.37 13.83 2.61
C ARG A 129 6.68 14.74 3.63
N LYS A 130 7.44 15.31 4.56
CA LYS A 130 6.93 16.23 5.59
C LYS A 130 6.29 17.48 4.99
N LYS A 131 6.88 18.07 3.93
CA LYS A 131 6.28 19.23 3.23
C LYS A 131 4.88 18.90 2.70
N TRP A 132 4.69 17.68 2.22
CA TRP A 132 3.43 17.18 1.70
C TRP A 132 2.50 16.56 2.75
N GLY A 133 2.84 16.61 4.04
CA GLY A 133 2.02 16.04 5.10
C GLY A 133 2.01 14.50 5.12
N ILE A 134 3.10 13.88 4.66
CA ILE A 134 3.35 12.43 4.66
C ILE A 134 4.40 12.12 5.73
N ALA A 135 4.24 10.96 6.40
CA ALA A 135 5.18 10.46 7.40
C ALA A 135 6.54 10.08 6.78
N THR A 136 7.56 9.84 7.61
CA THR A 136 8.89 9.40 7.13
C THR A 136 8.81 8.02 6.46
N LEU A 137 9.79 7.64 5.63
CA LEU A 137 9.81 6.29 5.04
C LEU A 137 9.81 5.20 6.12
N ALA A 138 10.54 5.39 7.21
CA ALA A 138 10.57 4.47 8.34
C ALA A 138 9.19 4.35 9.02
N ASP A 139 8.48 5.46 9.20
CA ASP A 139 7.11 5.47 9.74
C ASP A 139 6.12 4.78 8.78
N LEU A 140 6.25 4.98 7.47
CA LEU A 140 5.44 4.32 6.45
C LEU A 140 5.63 2.79 6.49
N LEU A 141 6.89 2.33 6.56
CA LEU A 141 7.23 0.91 6.69
C LEU A 141 6.75 0.31 8.01
N ALA A 142 6.75 1.07 9.10
CA ALA A 142 6.24 0.67 10.41
C ALA A 142 4.71 0.79 10.54
N PHE A 143 4.04 1.32 9.50
CA PHE A 143 2.63 1.68 9.49
C PHE A 143 2.23 2.58 10.68
N HIS A 144 3.05 3.60 10.95
CA HIS A 144 2.92 4.53 12.06
C HIS A 144 2.66 5.96 11.58
N GLY A 145 1.63 6.63 12.12
CA GLY A 145 1.35 8.04 11.76
C GLY A 145 0.82 8.27 10.34
N LEU A 146 0.33 7.23 9.65
CA LEU A 146 -0.27 7.38 8.32
C LEU A 146 -1.66 8.01 8.42
N ARG A 147 -1.93 8.98 7.54
CA ARG A 147 -3.24 9.59 7.38
C ARG A 147 -4.05 8.85 6.30
N GLY A 148 -5.36 8.75 6.51
CA GLY A 148 -6.30 8.10 5.58
C GLY A 148 -6.52 6.61 5.80
N PHE A 149 -5.80 6.01 6.74
CA PHE A 149 -6.11 4.69 7.28
C PHE A 149 -6.91 4.89 8.57
N ALA A 150 -8.00 4.11 8.74
CA ALA A 150 -8.81 4.18 9.96
C ALA A 150 -7.90 3.97 11.19
N SER A 151 -8.19 4.68 12.28
CA SER A 151 -7.40 4.64 13.51
C SER A 151 -7.04 3.21 13.89
N ILE A 152 -5.76 2.87 13.83
CA ILE A 152 -5.27 1.60 14.36
C ILE A 152 -5.33 1.77 15.86
N GLU A 153 -6.30 1.13 16.51
CA GLU A 153 -6.27 1.01 17.96
C GLU A 153 -4.99 0.23 18.32
N LYS A 154 -4.23 0.70 19.32
CA LYS A 154 -2.98 0.04 19.75
C LYS A 154 -3.19 -1.46 20.06
N GLU A 155 -4.41 -1.82 20.45
CA GLU A 155 -4.87 -3.19 20.72
C GLU A 155 -4.85 -4.09 19.47
N ASN A 156 -4.82 -3.51 18.26
CA ASN A 156 -4.73 -4.22 16.99
C ASN A 156 -3.28 -4.44 16.50
N ILE A 157 -2.28 -4.14 17.33
CA ILE A 157 -0.87 -4.34 17.01
C ILE A 157 -0.28 -5.40 17.93
N VAL A 158 0.09 -6.55 17.36
CA VAL A 158 0.88 -7.58 18.04
C VAL A 158 2.28 -7.59 17.42
N SER A 159 3.33 -7.68 18.23
CA SER A 159 4.70 -7.54 17.73
C SER A 159 5.61 -8.68 18.17
N ALA A 160 6.61 -8.98 17.35
CA ALA A 160 7.76 -9.80 17.71
C ALA A 160 9.04 -9.08 17.31
N ALA A 161 10.06 -9.11 18.17
CA ALA A 161 11.33 -8.45 17.95
C ALA A 161 12.48 -9.44 18.07
N VAL A 162 13.51 -9.21 17.27
CA VAL A 162 14.81 -9.88 17.34
C VAL A 162 15.91 -8.83 17.28
N GLU A 163 17.16 -9.24 17.41
CA GLU A 163 18.28 -8.33 17.16
C GLU A 163 18.20 -7.75 15.74
N GLY A 164 18.22 -6.43 15.63
CA GLY A 164 18.20 -5.69 14.37
C GLY A 164 16.83 -5.20 13.90
N PHE A 165 15.72 -5.91 14.15
CA PHE A 165 14.39 -5.46 13.69
C PHE A 165 13.21 -6.06 14.47
N GLN A 166 12.06 -5.39 14.35
CA GLN A 166 10.78 -5.82 14.90
C GLN A 166 9.72 -5.91 13.79
N ILE A 167 8.89 -6.95 13.85
CA ILE A 167 7.68 -7.05 13.02
C ILE A 167 6.47 -6.66 13.84
N ASN A 168 5.71 -5.69 13.34
CA ASN A 168 4.42 -5.26 13.87
C ASN A 168 3.33 -5.86 13.00
N LEU A 169 2.59 -6.84 13.49
CA LEU A 169 1.38 -7.24 12.82
C LEU A 169 0.32 -6.17 13.02
N VAL A 170 -0.21 -5.64 11.92
CA VAL A 170 -1.27 -4.63 11.92
C VAL A 170 -2.52 -5.23 11.30
N ARG A 171 -3.62 -5.19 12.04
CA ARG A 171 -4.93 -5.60 11.54
C ARG A 171 -5.71 -4.40 11.01
N LEU A 172 -6.12 -4.47 9.74
CA LEU A 172 -7.06 -3.53 9.15
C LEU A 172 -8.49 -4.02 9.35
N ASN A 173 -9.38 -3.09 9.72
CA ASN A 173 -10.81 -3.40 9.94
C ASN A 173 -11.58 -3.63 8.63
N ARG A 174 -10.96 -3.41 7.47
CA ARG A 174 -11.54 -3.62 6.14
C ARG A 174 -10.45 -3.85 5.10
N HIS A 175 -10.81 -4.51 4.01
CA HIS A 175 -9.97 -4.58 2.83
C HIS A 175 -9.74 -3.18 2.23
N LEU A 176 -8.54 -2.96 1.72
CA LEU A 176 -8.23 -1.73 1.00
C LEU A 176 -8.88 -1.75 -0.38
N VAL A 177 -9.37 -0.58 -0.80
CA VAL A 177 -9.96 -0.36 -2.12
C VAL A 177 -8.94 0.32 -3.04
N HIS A 178 -9.16 0.27 -4.36
CA HIS A 178 -8.30 0.89 -5.38
C HIS A 178 -6.84 0.42 -5.37
N SER A 179 -6.62 -0.86 -5.08
CA SER A 179 -5.32 -1.48 -5.24
C SER A 179 -5.13 -1.98 -6.67
N PRO A 180 -3.97 -1.76 -7.32
CA PRO A 180 -3.71 -2.34 -8.62
C PRO A 180 -3.61 -3.86 -8.50
N ASN A 181 -3.96 -4.55 -9.58
CA ASN A 181 -3.53 -5.92 -9.76
C ASN A 181 -2.05 -5.90 -10.15
N LEU A 182 -1.23 -6.67 -9.45
CA LEU A 182 0.18 -6.79 -9.80
C LEU A 182 0.30 -7.71 -11.01
N GLU A 183 0.72 -7.15 -12.14
CA GLU A 183 1.11 -7.92 -13.32
C GLU A 183 2.55 -8.42 -13.16
N GLY A 184 2.78 -9.68 -13.56
CA GLY A 184 4.08 -10.33 -13.50
C GLY A 184 4.52 -10.82 -14.87
N VAL A 185 5.79 -10.63 -15.18
CA VAL A 185 6.43 -11.18 -16.37
C VAL A 185 7.17 -12.45 -15.97
N HIS A 186 7.08 -13.50 -16.78
CA HIS A 186 7.84 -14.72 -16.60
C HIS A 186 9.35 -14.43 -16.57
N CYS A 187 10.02 -14.81 -15.48
CA CYS A 187 11.45 -14.56 -15.28
C CYS A 187 12.26 -15.84 -14.99
N GLY A 188 11.63 -17.01 -14.98
CA GLY A 188 12.32 -18.29 -14.86
C GLY A 188 11.48 -19.39 -14.21
N PHE A 189 12.16 -20.44 -13.77
CA PHE A 189 11.56 -21.56 -13.06
C PHE A 189 12.26 -21.81 -11.73
N ASP A 190 11.53 -22.38 -10.77
CA ASP A 190 12.15 -22.88 -9.55
C ASP A 190 12.70 -24.31 -9.71
N GLU A 191 13.18 -24.93 -8.63
CA GLU A 191 13.78 -26.28 -8.67
C GLU A 191 12.78 -27.38 -9.04
N GLU A 192 11.50 -27.13 -8.85
CA GLU A 192 10.40 -28.05 -9.18
C GLU A 192 9.83 -27.76 -10.57
N ASN A 193 10.52 -26.92 -11.36
CA ASN A 193 10.13 -26.49 -12.69
C ASN A 193 8.78 -25.73 -12.70
N ARG A 194 8.43 -25.07 -11.59
CA ARG A 194 7.26 -24.20 -11.47
C ARG A 194 7.61 -22.78 -11.93
N THR A 195 6.64 -22.06 -12.48
CA THR A 195 6.87 -20.75 -13.11
C THR A 195 7.14 -19.67 -12.08
N ILE A 196 8.18 -18.86 -12.28
CA ILE A 196 8.47 -17.66 -11.51
C ILE A 196 8.06 -16.43 -12.33
N LEU A 197 7.27 -15.56 -11.69
CA LEU A 197 6.89 -14.26 -12.20
C LEU A 197 7.61 -13.15 -11.42
N GLU A 198 7.92 -12.04 -12.08
CA GLU A 198 8.47 -10.81 -11.49
C GLU A 198 7.66 -9.59 -11.94
N ASN A 199 7.35 -8.68 -11.01
CA ASN A 199 6.72 -7.40 -11.34
C ASN A 199 7.76 -6.27 -11.49
N SER A 200 7.32 -5.08 -11.90
CA SER A 200 8.20 -3.90 -12.06
C SER A 200 8.89 -3.41 -10.78
N TYR A 201 8.50 -3.93 -9.61
CA TYR A 201 9.12 -3.63 -8.31
C TYR A 201 10.21 -4.65 -7.92
N GLY A 202 10.46 -5.66 -8.75
CA GLY A 202 11.39 -6.76 -8.44
C GLY A 202 10.80 -7.77 -7.44
N TRP A 203 9.50 -7.71 -7.16
CA TRP A 203 8.83 -8.71 -6.33
C TRP A 203 8.54 -9.93 -7.17
N ARG A 204 8.80 -11.10 -6.60
CA ARG A 204 8.72 -12.37 -7.31
C ARG A 204 7.76 -13.32 -6.64
N TRP A 205 7.14 -14.17 -7.44
CA TRP A 205 6.28 -15.24 -6.94
C TRP A 205 6.28 -16.45 -7.86
N VAL A 206 6.03 -17.62 -7.26
CA VAL A 206 5.85 -18.88 -7.94
C VAL A 206 4.37 -19.13 -8.16
N ILE A 207 4.03 -19.58 -9.37
CA ILE A 207 2.73 -20.16 -9.70
C ILE A 207 2.89 -21.61 -10.13
N ASP A 208 1.89 -22.43 -9.86
CA ASP A 208 1.82 -23.79 -10.38
C ASP A 208 1.36 -23.84 -11.85
N ASN A 209 1.18 -25.05 -12.38
CA ASN A 209 0.76 -25.27 -13.77
C ASN A 209 -0.69 -24.81 -14.06
N MET A 210 -1.50 -24.59 -13.02
CA MET A 210 -2.86 -24.05 -13.13
C MET A 210 -2.88 -22.53 -13.00
N GLY A 211 -1.74 -21.91 -12.67
CA GLY A 211 -1.62 -20.49 -12.40
C GLY A 211 -1.90 -20.11 -10.95
N ASP A 212 -2.05 -21.08 -10.06
CA ASP A 212 -2.33 -20.83 -8.64
C ASP A 212 -1.06 -20.40 -7.91
N PHE A 213 -1.22 -19.42 -7.02
CA PHE A 213 -0.13 -18.87 -6.20
C PHE A 213 0.41 -19.91 -5.22
N ILE A 214 1.75 -20.03 -5.14
CA ILE A 214 2.45 -20.92 -4.20
C ILE A 214 3.18 -20.12 -3.12
N THR A 215 4.15 -19.30 -3.52
CA THR A 215 5.00 -18.51 -2.61
C THR A 215 5.50 -17.24 -3.31
N CYS A 216 5.80 -16.20 -2.53
CA CYS A 216 6.42 -14.97 -3.02
C CYS A 216 7.54 -14.48 -2.12
N TRP A 217 8.39 -13.63 -2.68
CA TRP A 217 9.42 -12.94 -1.92
C TRP A 217 9.68 -11.53 -2.45
N LEU A 218 10.12 -10.68 -1.55
CA LEU A 218 10.55 -9.30 -1.83
C LEU A 218 11.58 -8.84 -0.81
N SER A 219 12.42 -7.88 -1.18
CA SER A 219 13.21 -7.10 -0.24
C SER A 219 12.47 -5.83 0.16
N LEU A 220 12.63 -5.45 1.42
CA LEU A 220 12.17 -4.18 1.98
C LEU A 220 13.41 -3.38 2.38
N PRO A 221 13.40 -2.04 2.18
CA PRO A 221 14.40 -1.18 2.79
C PRO A 221 14.48 -1.44 4.29
N TYR A 222 15.68 -1.39 4.85
CA TYR A 222 15.83 -1.56 6.29
C TYR A 222 15.07 -0.48 7.06
N ALA A 223 14.26 -0.94 8.02
CA ALA A 223 13.70 -0.12 9.07
C ALA A 223 13.67 -0.93 10.36
N PRO A 224 13.86 -0.30 11.54
CA PRO A 224 13.85 -1.00 12.82
C PRO A 224 12.50 -1.64 13.13
N LYS A 225 11.43 -1.17 12.49
CA LYS A 225 10.07 -1.71 12.61
C LYS A 225 9.47 -1.86 11.22
N ILE A 226 8.94 -3.03 10.92
CA ILE A 226 8.23 -3.34 9.68
C ILE A 226 6.83 -3.80 10.00
N ALA A 227 5.84 -3.29 9.27
CA ALA A 227 4.46 -3.72 9.40
C ALA A 227 4.19 -4.97 8.56
N HIS A 228 3.57 -5.98 9.19
CA HIS A 228 2.92 -7.10 8.53
C HIS A 228 1.42 -6.85 8.55
N ILE A 229 0.86 -6.34 7.45
CA ILE A 229 -0.49 -5.80 7.44
C ILE A 229 -1.46 -6.83 6.89
N VAL A 230 -2.51 -7.16 7.63
CA VAL A 230 -3.50 -8.18 7.25
C VAL A 230 -4.93 -7.70 7.50
N THR A 231 -5.88 -8.38 6.89
CA THR A 231 -7.31 -8.32 7.20
C THR A 231 -7.77 -9.67 7.71
N GLY A 232 -8.75 -9.72 8.61
CA GLY A 232 -9.29 -10.96 9.16
C GLY A 232 -9.19 -11.03 10.69
N GLU A 233 -9.86 -12.01 11.28
CA GLU A 233 -10.03 -12.12 12.73
C GLU A 233 -9.04 -13.09 13.41
N GLU A 234 -8.34 -13.94 12.65
CA GLU A 234 -7.43 -14.95 13.19
C GLU A 234 -6.29 -14.31 14.00
N SER A 235 -6.14 -14.75 15.25
CA SER A 235 -5.04 -14.32 16.12
C SER A 235 -3.72 -14.79 15.53
N PRO A 236 -2.75 -13.89 15.31
CA PRO A 236 -1.48 -14.29 14.76
C PRO A 236 -0.61 -15.02 15.79
N THR A 237 0.30 -15.86 15.30
CA THR A 237 1.39 -16.39 16.12
C THR A 237 2.74 -16.02 15.51
N PHE A 238 3.74 -15.93 16.38
CA PHE A 238 5.12 -15.67 16.00
C PHE A 238 6.01 -16.84 16.42
N GLU A 239 6.99 -17.17 15.60
CA GLU A 239 8.05 -18.13 15.91
C GLU A 239 9.39 -17.48 15.59
N ILE A 240 10.28 -17.39 16.57
CA ILE A 240 11.65 -16.89 16.36
C ILE A 240 12.54 -18.09 16.05
N THR A 241 13.28 -17.99 14.95
CA THR A 241 14.22 -19.02 14.50
C THR A 241 15.54 -18.37 14.12
N GLU A 242 16.53 -19.19 13.78
CA GLU A 242 17.75 -18.72 13.13
C GLU A 242 17.72 -19.08 11.64
N TYR A 243 18.14 -18.13 10.83
CA TYR A 243 18.32 -18.28 9.40
C TYR A 243 19.71 -17.77 9.02
N GLN A 244 20.56 -18.65 8.49
CA GLN A 244 21.97 -18.34 8.17
C GLN A 244 22.73 -17.71 9.35
N ASN A 245 22.57 -18.27 10.55
CA ASN A 245 23.14 -17.78 11.82
C ASN A 245 22.72 -16.35 12.21
N ARG A 246 21.55 -15.91 11.74
CA ARG A 246 20.94 -14.63 12.12
C ARG A 246 19.51 -14.84 12.60
N PRO A 247 19.01 -14.03 13.53
CA PRO A 247 17.63 -14.12 13.96
C PRO A 247 16.64 -13.90 12.80
N ALA A 248 15.57 -14.68 12.80
CA ALA A 248 14.49 -14.59 11.84
C ALA A 248 13.14 -14.74 12.54
N ILE A 249 12.14 -14.01 12.05
CA ILE A 249 10.78 -14.00 12.62
C ILE A 249 9.84 -14.64 11.61
N TRP A 250 9.17 -15.71 12.03
CA TRP A 250 8.01 -16.24 11.33
C TRP A 250 6.75 -15.56 11.87
N VAL A 251 5.89 -15.14 10.95
CA VAL A 251 4.53 -14.69 11.23
C VAL A 251 3.57 -15.71 10.63
N LYS A 252 2.63 -16.22 11.43
CA LYS A 252 1.54 -17.08 10.98
C LYS A 252 0.21 -16.39 11.24
N CYS A 253 -0.58 -16.19 10.18
CA CYS A 253 -1.90 -15.57 10.27
C CYS A 253 -2.73 -15.90 9.03
N ASN A 254 -4.02 -16.21 9.16
CA ASN A 254 -4.93 -16.51 8.05
C ASN A 254 -4.44 -17.64 7.13
N GLY A 255 -3.80 -18.67 7.70
CA GLY A 255 -3.17 -19.76 6.95
C GLY A 255 -1.95 -19.36 6.11
N LEU A 256 -1.49 -18.10 6.18
CA LEU A 256 -0.26 -17.61 5.57
C LEU A 256 0.91 -17.72 6.55
N LEU A 257 2.05 -18.19 6.05
CA LEU A 257 3.34 -18.13 6.72
C LEU A 257 4.17 -17.03 6.05
N THR A 258 4.82 -16.18 6.83
CA THR A 258 5.81 -15.22 6.32
C THR A 258 7.07 -15.28 7.16
N LEU A 259 8.20 -15.55 6.52
CA LEU A 259 9.53 -15.49 7.11
C LEU A 259 10.15 -14.12 6.85
N TYR A 260 10.57 -13.45 7.92
CA TYR A 260 11.34 -12.20 7.88
C TYR A 260 12.76 -12.42 8.39
N PHE A 261 13.74 -11.88 7.67
CA PHE A 261 15.15 -11.94 8.07
C PHE A 261 15.96 -10.79 7.46
N LEU A 262 17.03 -10.40 8.14
CA LEU A 262 17.93 -9.32 7.70
C LEU A 262 19.09 -9.88 6.87
N LYS A 263 19.25 -9.40 5.64
CA LYS A 263 20.36 -9.76 4.74
C LYS A 263 20.81 -8.52 3.96
N GLN A 264 22.12 -8.23 3.96
CA GLN A 264 22.73 -7.12 3.22
C GLN A 264 22.01 -5.77 3.41
N GLU A 265 21.70 -5.40 4.65
CA GLU A 265 21.00 -4.14 4.99
C GLU A 265 19.57 -4.02 4.43
N GLU A 266 18.96 -5.14 4.04
CA GLU A 266 17.56 -5.22 3.66
C GLU A 266 16.84 -6.25 4.52
N ILE A 267 15.53 -6.02 4.74
CA ILE A 267 14.67 -7.00 5.38
C ILE A 267 13.96 -7.77 4.27
N TRP A 268 14.24 -9.07 4.18
CA TRP A 268 13.57 -9.95 3.23
C TRP A 268 12.29 -10.50 3.84
N ALA A 269 11.23 -10.55 3.04
CA ALA A 269 9.98 -11.19 3.39
C ALA A 269 9.69 -12.30 2.38
N VAL A 270 9.52 -13.54 2.86
CA VAL A 270 9.13 -14.69 2.03
C VAL A 270 7.82 -15.25 2.57
N SER A 271 6.76 -15.20 1.75
CA SER A 271 5.39 -15.55 2.16
C SER A 271 4.87 -16.73 1.35
N GLY A 272 4.09 -17.61 1.97
CA GLY A 272 3.53 -18.81 1.33
C GLY A 272 2.67 -19.63 2.29
N ARG A 273 2.15 -20.76 1.82
CA ARG A 273 1.36 -21.69 2.65
C ARG A 273 2.17 -22.90 3.12
N ASP A 274 3.23 -23.26 2.41
CA ASP A 274 4.14 -24.34 2.79
C ASP A 274 5.47 -23.76 3.32
N ARG A 275 5.86 -24.21 4.50
CA ARG A 275 7.12 -23.84 5.14
C ARG A 275 8.33 -24.29 4.32
N ASN A 276 8.25 -25.45 3.66
CA ASN A 276 9.36 -25.99 2.87
C ASN A 276 9.66 -25.12 1.65
N ASP A 277 8.64 -24.68 0.94
CA ASP A 277 8.80 -23.74 -0.19
C ASP A 277 9.44 -22.43 0.25
N ILE A 278 8.99 -21.88 1.39
CA ILE A 278 9.56 -20.65 1.96
C ILE A 278 11.05 -20.82 2.29
N VAL A 279 11.44 -21.94 2.91
CA VAL A 279 12.84 -22.23 3.26
C VAL A 279 13.71 -22.43 2.01
N LYS A 280 13.21 -23.14 0.99
CA LYS A 280 13.91 -23.31 -0.29
C LYS A 280 14.15 -21.96 -0.97
N ILE A 281 13.12 -21.13 -1.09
CA ILE A 281 13.22 -19.80 -1.70
C ILE A 281 14.18 -18.91 -0.91
N SER A 282 14.03 -18.84 0.41
CA SER A 282 14.87 -17.95 1.24
C SER A 282 16.35 -18.25 1.07
N SER A 283 16.75 -19.52 0.89
CA SER A 283 18.14 -19.94 0.60
C SER A 283 18.77 -19.28 -0.63
N LYS A 284 17.96 -18.77 -1.55
CA LYS A 284 18.38 -18.24 -2.85
C LYS A 284 18.16 -16.74 -3.00
N VAL A 285 17.32 -16.11 -2.19
CA VAL A 285 17.05 -14.68 -2.33
C VAL A 285 18.29 -13.84 -2.07
N GLY A 286 18.48 -12.75 -2.81
CA GLY A 286 19.67 -11.89 -2.70
C GLY A 286 20.99 -12.56 -3.13
N VAL A 287 20.96 -13.76 -3.71
CA VAL A 287 22.11 -14.32 -4.41
C VAL A 287 22.11 -13.71 -5.80
N HIS A 288 23.02 -12.77 -6.07
CA HIS A 288 23.31 -12.37 -7.45
C HIS A 288 23.92 -13.59 -8.14
N THR A 289 23.12 -14.32 -8.90
CA THR A 289 23.64 -15.16 -9.97
C THR A 289 24.24 -14.19 -10.98
N GLY A 290 25.54 -13.95 -10.89
CA GLY A 290 26.27 -13.22 -11.91
C GLY A 290 25.93 -13.82 -13.28
N THR A 291 25.55 -12.95 -14.21
CA THR A 291 25.67 -13.26 -15.64
C THR A 291 27.06 -12.86 -16.09
#